data_AF-A0A355IV60-F1
#
_entry.id   AF-A0A355IV60-F1
#
_cell.length_a   1.000
_cell.length_b   1.000
_cell.length_c   1.000
_cell.angle_alpha   90.00
_cell.angle_beta   90.00
_cell.angle_gamma   90.00
#
_symmetry.space_group_name_H-M   'P 1'
#
loop_
_entity.id
_entity.type
_entity.pdbx_description
1 polymer ?
#
loop_
_entity_poly.entity_id
_entity_poly.type
_entity_poly.pdbx_seq_one_letter_code
_entity_poly.pdbx_strand_id
1 'polypeptide(L)' 'MMEKLVTEDEYREALRRFLEICSCAAGSPEAAELEQLIVLMEIYEHENCPNPHFN' A
#
# COMPACT_ATOMS: atom_id res chain seq x y z
N MET A 1 -14.60 -0.13 2.23
CA MET A 1 -13.18 -0.39 1.92
C MET A 1 -12.71 0.74 1.03
N MET A 2 -11.48 1.24 1.24
CA MET A 2 -10.90 2.34 0.47
C MET A 2 -10.53 1.85 -0.93
N GLU A 3 -11.04 2.52 -1.97
CA GLU A 3 -10.80 2.12 -3.37
C GLU A 3 -9.48 2.69 -3.91
N LYS A 4 -8.97 3.77 -3.30
CA LYS A 4 -7.75 4.48 -3.72
C LYS A 4 -7.21 5.35 -2.59
N LEU A 5 -5.89 5.52 -2.52
CA LEU A 5 -5.22 6.50 -1.68
C LEU A 5 -5.07 7.81 -2.46
N VAL A 6 -5.42 8.94 -1.84
CA VAL A 6 -5.42 10.27 -2.48
C VAL A 6 -4.48 11.23 -1.77
N THR A 7 -4.35 11.10 -0.45
CA THR A 7 -3.55 11.99 0.38
C THR A 7 -2.32 11.30 0.94
N GLU A 8 -1.31 12.09 1.30
CA GLU A 8 -0.10 11.57 1.95
C GLU A 8 -0.42 10.92 3.30
N ASP A 9 -1.41 11.44 4.04
CA ASP A 9 -1.80 10.87 5.33
C ASP A 9 -2.45 9.49 5.16
N GLU A 10 -3.30 9.30 4.16
CA GLU A 10 -3.86 7.98 3.81
C GLU A 10 -2.74 6.99 3.43
N TYR A 11 -1.74 7.46 2.66
CA TYR A 11 -0.58 6.64 2.31
C TYR A 11 0.25 6.26 3.55
N ARG A 12 0.48 7.19 4.48
CA ARG A 12 1.20 6.91 5.73
C ARG A 12 0.43 5.92 6.62
N GLU A 13 -0.89 6.01 6.68
CA GLU A 13 -1.73 5.05 7.40
C GLU A 13 -1.68 3.66 6.75
N ALA A 14 -1.77 3.57 5.42
CA ALA A 14 -1.63 2.33 4.67
C ALA A 14 -0.25 1.70 4.89
N LEU A 15 0.82 2.50 4.83
CA LEU A 15 2.18 2.05 5.09
C LEU A 15 2.35 1.55 6.52
N ARG A 16 1.77 2.24 7.50
CA ARG A 16 1.79 1.77 8.89
C ARG A 16 1.11 0.42 9.03
N ARG A 17 -0.06 0.25 8.42
CA ARG A 17 -0.79 -1.02 8.46
C ARG A 17 -0.02 -2.13 7.76
N PHE A 18 0.59 -1.82 6.61
CA PHE A 18 1.47 -2.74 5.89
C PHE A 18 2.58 -3.25 6.81
N LEU A 19 3.28 -2.37 7.53
CA LEU A 19 4.36 -2.75 8.45
C LEU A 19 3.86 -3.58 9.65
N GLU A 20 2.64 -3.38 10.10
CA GLU A 20 2.03 -4.17 11.19
C GLU A 20 1.75 -5.62 10.75
N ILE A 21 1.42 -5.84 9.47
CA ILE A 21 0.97 -7.15 8.97
C ILE A 21 1.92 -7.80 7.95
N CYS A 22 3.04 -7.17 7.58
CA CYS A 22 3.96 -7.68 6.57
C CYS A 22 4.62 -9.02 6.92
N SER A 23 4.58 -9.41 8.20
CA SER A 23 5.06 -10.71 8.69
C SER A 23 3.92 -11.68 9.04
N CYS A 24 2.70 -11.45 8.54
CA CYS A 24 1.57 -12.34 8.78
C CYS A 24 1.79 -13.74 8.17
N ALA A 25 1.07 -14.73 8.68
CA ALA A 25 1.14 -16.09 8.16
C ALA A 25 0.47 -16.16 6.77
N ALA A 26 1.04 -16.95 5.86
CA ALA A 26 0.41 -17.23 4.57
C ALA A 26 -0.98 -17.86 4.76
N GLY A 27 -1.96 -17.39 4.01
CA GLY A 27 -3.36 -17.84 4.09
C GLY A 27 -4.16 -17.25 5.27
N SER A 28 -3.57 -16.35 6.05
CA SER A 28 -4.31 -15.55 7.03
C SER A 28 -5.15 -14.46 6.35
N PRO A 29 -6.23 -13.95 6.98
CA PRO A 29 -6.96 -12.78 6.47
C PRO A 29 -6.06 -11.57 6.22
N GLU A 30 -5.04 -11.39 7.05
CA GLU A 30 -4.04 -10.33 6.94
C GLU A 30 -3.18 -10.45 5.67
N ALA A 31 -2.99 -11.65 5.12
CA ALA A 31 -2.28 -11.84 3.85
C ALA A 31 -3.04 -11.23 2.67
N ALA A 32 -4.37 -11.38 2.64
CA ALA A 32 -5.21 -10.75 1.62
C ALA A 32 -5.26 -9.21 1.78
N GLU A 33 -5.24 -8.73 3.02
CA GLU A 33 -5.13 -7.30 3.32
C GLU A 33 -3.77 -6.74 2.85
N LEU A 34 -2.68 -7.48 3.07
CA LEU A 34 -1.34 -7.10 2.64
C LEU A 34 -1.25 -6.94 1.10
N GLU A 35 -1.82 -7.89 0.35
CA GLU A 35 -1.89 -7.81 -1.12
C GLU A 35 -2.64 -6.54 -1.58
N GLN A 36 -3.73 -6.18 -0.91
CA GLN A 36 -4.49 -4.97 -1.22
C GLN A 36 -3.71 -3.70 -0.91
N LEU A 37 -3.02 -3.64 0.23
CA LEU A 37 -2.22 -2.49 0.62
C LEU A 37 -1.08 -2.23 -0.38
N ILE A 38 -0.42 -3.27 -0.87
CA ILE A 38 0.63 -3.16 -1.90
C ILE A 38 0.07 -2.47 -3.15
N VAL A 39 -1.06 -2.95 -3.68
CA VAL A 39 -1.67 -2.38 -4.89
C VAL A 39 -2.05 -0.91 -4.70
N LEU A 40 -2.66 -0.57 -3.57
CA LEU A 40 -3.06 0.80 -3.25
C LEU A 40 -1.86 1.75 -3.16
N MET A 41 -0.78 1.31 -2.51
CA MET A 41 0.45 2.07 -2.34
C MET A 41 1.19 2.25 -3.67
N GLU A 42 1.30 1.20 -4.50
CA GLU A 42 1.93 1.27 -5.82
C GLU A 42 1.21 2.27 -6.74
N ILE A 43 -0.13 2.27 -6.75
CA ILE A 43 -0.92 3.23 -7.53
C ILE A 43 -0.62 4.67 -7.07
N TYR A 44 -0.63 4.90 -5.75
CA TYR A 44 -0.34 6.23 -5.20
C TYR A 44 1.08 6.71 -5.55
N GLU A 45 2.08 5.83 -5.40
CA GLU A 45 3.47 6.14 -5.72
C GLU A 45 3.65 6.44 -7.21
N HIS A 46 3.02 5.66 -8.09
CA HIS A 46 3.07 5.91 -9.52
C HIS A 46 2.52 7.28 -9.91
N GLU A 47 1.43 7.70 -9.28
CA GLU A 47 0.77 8.97 -9.58
C GLU A 47 1.45 10.19 -8.93
N ASN A 48 2.08 10.03 -7.76
CA ASN A 48 2.54 11.17 -6.93
C ASN A 48 4.06 11.23 -6.72
N CYS A 49 4.77 10.12 -6.92
CA CYS A 49 6.23 10.02 -6.79
C CYS A 49 6.85 9.64 -8.15
N PRO A 50 6.79 10.52 -9.17
CA PRO A 50 7.33 10.21 -10.49
C PRO A 50 8.83 9.91 -10.37
N ASN A 51 9.21 8.66 -10.63
CA ASN A 51 10.60 8.23 -10.57
C ASN A 51 11.34 8.77 -11.81
N PRO A 52 12.27 9.73 -11.68
CA PRO A 52 12.93 10.36 -12.82
C PRO A 52 13.88 9.43 -13.58
N HIS A 53 14.09 8.19 -13.10
CA HIS A 53 15.01 7.21 -13.68
C HIS A 53 14.33 6.03 -14.39
N PHE A 54 12.99 5.99 -14.44
CA PHE A 54 12.23 5.01 -15.22
C PHE A 54 11.28 5.76 -16.17
N ASN A 55 11.85 6.40 -17.19
CA ASN A 55 11.18 6.85 -18.43
C ASN A 55 12.20 6.87 -19.56
#